data_AF-A0ABD2YSR3-F1
#
_entry.id   AF-A0ABD2YSR3-F1
#
_cell.length_a   1.000
_cell.length_b   1.000
_cell.length_c   1.000
_cell.angle_alpha   90.00
_cell.angle_beta   90.00
_cell.angle_gamma   90.00
#
_symmetry.space_group_name_H-M   'P 1'
#
loop_
_entity.id
_entity.type
_entity.pdbx_description
1 polymer ?
#
loop_
_entity_poly.entity_id
_entity_poly.type
_entity_poly.pdbx_seq_one_letter_code
_entity_poly.pdbx_strand_id
1 'polypeptide(L)'
;MLIATPDKSKKNIDLIDTIQRLGVSYHFENEIEASLQFMYNAYHELCGEDGNDLYTVALRFRFRLLRQQGHYVSCDVFNKFKNPEGNFKESLISNVEGMLSLYEAANYLVHDEDILEEALKFTITHLESMSPKLSNFLGRQVNQALKLPIQKTLTRLGARQFMSLYQQDQSHNVILLNFAKLDFNKLQKQHKREPSALTKYVTIFNSSTRKYSEYSYSSTYKIFVSFWVICNHIKSRKKKKKDLYLRNRLKDVV
;
A
#
# COMPACT_ATOMS: atom_id res chain seq x y z
N MET A 1 13.07 -16.30 11.51
CA MET A 1 11.67 -16.30 11.06
C MET A 1 11.08 -14.97 11.49
N LEU A 2 10.70 -14.10 10.56
CA LEU A 2 10.34 -12.70 10.88
C LEU A 2 8.87 -12.51 11.26
N ILE A 3 8.03 -13.52 11.06
CA ILE A 3 6.61 -13.47 11.43
C ILE A 3 6.40 -14.49 12.54
N ALA A 4 6.02 -13.97 13.71
CA ALA A 4 5.59 -14.76 14.85
C ALA A 4 4.30 -15.53 14.49
N THR A 5 3.93 -16.50 15.31
CA THR A 5 2.63 -17.18 15.25
C THR A 5 1.49 -16.19 15.02
N PRO A 6 0.47 -16.51 14.20
CA PRO A 6 -0.69 -15.66 13.98
C PRO A 6 -1.25 -15.15 15.31
N ASP A 7 -1.23 -13.83 15.50
CA ASP A 7 -1.59 -13.17 16.74
C ASP A 7 -2.48 -11.95 16.46
N LYS A 8 -3.43 -11.71 17.36
CA LYS A 8 -4.33 -10.55 17.35
C LYS A 8 -3.67 -9.28 17.89
N SER A 9 -2.44 -9.30 18.41
CA SER A 9 -1.81 -8.10 18.97
C SER A 9 -1.61 -6.96 17.97
N LYS A 10 -1.65 -5.71 18.46
CA LYS A 10 -1.30 -4.51 17.67
C LYS A 10 0.07 -4.66 17.01
N LYS A 11 1.05 -5.23 17.72
CA LYS A 11 2.42 -5.43 17.22
C LYS A 11 2.46 -6.28 15.95
N ASN A 12 1.63 -7.32 15.86
CA ASN A 12 1.56 -8.15 14.66
C ASN A 12 1.00 -7.36 13.46
N ILE A 13 -0.04 -6.57 13.70
CA ILE A 13 -0.68 -5.71 12.68
C ILE A 13 0.30 -4.65 12.17
N ASP A 14 1.00 -3.97 13.08
CA ASP A 14 2.01 -2.96 12.74
C ASP A 14 3.17 -3.57 11.95
N LEU A 15 3.57 -4.80 12.28
CA LEU A 15 4.59 -5.54 11.56
C LEU A 15 4.14 -5.88 10.13
N ILE A 16 2.93 -6.42 9.96
CA ILE A 16 2.36 -6.74 8.64
C ILE A 16 2.25 -5.46 7.80
N ASP A 17 1.76 -4.36 8.38
CA ASP A 17 1.69 -3.07 7.69
C ASP A 17 3.08 -2.60 7.26
N THR A 18 4.06 -2.65 8.15
CA THR A 18 5.44 -2.25 7.86
C THR A 18 6.03 -3.08 6.72
N ILE A 19 5.84 -4.41 6.73
CA ILE A 19 6.31 -5.32 5.68
C ILE A 19 5.67 -4.98 4.32
N GLN A 20 4.36 -4.71 4.30
CA GLN A 20 3.64 -4.32 3.09
C GLN A 20 4.11 -2.95 2.57
N ARG A 21 4.21 -1.94 3.44
CA ARG A 21 4.64 -0.59 3.09
C ARG A 21 6.10 -0.54 2.65
N LEU A 22 6.97 -1.42 3.17
CA LEU A 22 8.35 -1.58 2.68
C LEU A 22 8.44 -2.30 1.33
N GLY A 23 7.32 -2.82 0.82
CA GLY A 23 7.24 -3.45 -0.50
C GLY A 23 7.92 -4.81 -0.58
N VAL A 24 8.06 -5.51 0.55
CA VAL A 24 8.69 -6.84 0.66
C VAL A 24 7.71 -7.94 1.08
N SER A 25 6.41 -7.64 1.16
CA SER A 25 5.35 -8.60 1.53
C SER A 25 5.31 -9.84 0.65
N TYR A 26 5.74 -9.75 -0.60
CA TYR A 26 5.76 -10.87 -1.55
C TYR A 26 6.76 -12.00 -1.16
N HIS A 27 7.65 -11.76 -0.18
CA HIS A 27 8.50 -12.80 0.41
C HIS A 27 7.81 -13.57 1.54
N PHE A 28 6.68 -13.05 2.03
CA PHE A 28 5.99 -13.53 3.23
C PHE A 28 4.49 -13.74 2.98
N GLU A 29 4.12 -14.09 1.74
CA GLU A 29 2.71 -14.15 1.33
C GLU A 29 1.91 -15.13 2.19
N ASN A 30 2.46 -16.33 2.40
CA ASN A 30 1.80 -17.38 3.17
C ASN A 30 1.60 -16.98 4.65
N GLU A 31 2.61 -16.36 5.25
CA GLU A 31 2.57 -15.94 6.66
C GLU A 31 1.62 -14.75 6.87
N ILE A 32 1.60 -13.81 5.91
CA ILE A 32 0.66 -12.67 5.91
C ILE A 32 -0.76 -13.18 5.71
N GLU A 33 -0.99 -14.07 4.74
CA GLU A 33 -2.31 -14.67 4.47
C GLU A 33 -2.83 -15.44 5.67
N ALA A 34 -2.02 -16.29 6.29
CA ALA A 34 -2.39 -17.01 7.51
C ALA A 34 -2.75 -16.06 8.66
N SER A 35 -1.99 -14.98 8.83
CA SER A 35 -2.25 -13.97 9.87
C SER A 35 -3.55 -13.20 9.59
N LEU A 36 -3.81 -12.84 8.34
CA LEU A 36 -5.04 -12.15 7.94
C LEU A 36 -6.27 -13.04 8.09
N GLN A 37 -6.16 -14.31 7.71
CA GLN A 37 -7.25 -15.28 7.90
C GLN A 37 -7.59 -15.46 9.37
N PHE A 38 -6.56 -15.56 10.23
CA PHE A 38 -6.75 -15.60 11.68
C PHE A 38 -7.46 -14.34 12.20
N MET A 39 -7.02 -13.15 11.76
CA MET A 39 -7.65 -11.89 12.12
C MET A 39 -9.08 -11.76 11.62
N TYR A 40 -9.38 -12.29 10.42
CA TYR A 40 -10.73 -12.31 9.85
C TYR A 40 -11.67 -13.20 10.66
N ASN A 41 -11.23 -14.40 11.01
CA ASN A 41 -12.01 -15.32 11.83
C ASN A 41 -12.29 -14.75 13.23
N ALA A 42 -11.29 -14.10 13.83
CA ALA A 42 -11.43 -13.44 15.13
C ALA A 42 -12.10 -12.05 15.06
N TYR A 43 -12.46 -11.56 13.86
CA TYR A 43 -12.89 -10.19 13.66
C TYR A 43 -14.14 -9.82 14.46
N HIS A 44 -15.13 -10.74 14.51
CA HIS A 44 -16.39 -10.54 15.22
C HIS A 44 -16.21 -10.54 16.75
N GLU A 45 -15.41 -11.46 17.29
CA GLU A 45 -15.11 -11.51 18.74
C GLU A 45 -14.43 -10.24 19.22
N LEU A 46 -13.55 -9.69 18.38
CA LEU A 46 -12.78 -8.50 18.73
C LEU A 46 -13.65 -7.24 18.61
N CYS A 47 -14.57 -7.16 17.64
CA CYS A 47 -15.39 -5.95 17.47
C CYS A 47 -16.27 -5.60 18.68
N GLY A 48 -16.58 -6.58 19.54
CA GLY A 48 -17.40 -6.43 20.75
C GLY A 48 -16.63 -6.06 22.04
N GLU A 49 -15.29 -6.04 22.04
CA GLU A 49 -14.52 -5.59 23.21
C GLU A 49 -14.54 -4.05 23.27
N ASP A 50 -15.24 -3.54 24.29
CA ASP A 50 -15.33 -2.12 24.60
C ASP A 50 -13.99 -1.62 25.18
N GLY A 51 -13.42 -0.60 24.54
CA GLY A 51 -12.41 0.24 25.16
C GLY A 51 -10.96 -0.07 24.78
N ASN A 52 -10.45 0.64 23.78
CA ASN A 52 -9.25 1.47 23.93
C ASN A 52 -9.00 2.27 22.64
N ASP A 53 -8.31 3.39 22.74
CA ASP A 53 -7.81 4.13 21.57
C ASP A 53 -6.77 3.30 20.78
N LEU A 54 -5.97 2.50 21.49
CA LEU A 54 -5.03 1.55 20.91
C LEU A 54 -5.73 0.44 20.11
N TYR A 55 -6.82 -0.09 20.67
CA TYR A 55 -7.67 -1.10 20.04
C TYR A 55 -8.38 -0.52 18.81
N THR A 56 -8.77 0.74 18.90
CA THR A 56 -9.41 1.53 17.85
C THR A 56 -8.47 1.78 16.66
N VAL A 57 -7.22 2.12 16.92
CA VAL A 57 -6.16 2.18 15.89
C VAL A 57 -5.96 0.81 15.24
N ALA A 58 -5.80 -0.24 16.05
CA ALA A 58 -5.62 -1.60 15.55
C ALA A 58 -6.83 -2.07 14.70
N LEU A 59 -8.06 -1.71 15.09
CA LEU A 59 -9.27 -2.00 14.33
C LEU A 59 -9.27 -1.32 12.96
N ARG A 60 -8.88 -0.05 12.88
CA ARG A 60 -8.74 0.68 11.59
C ARG A 60 -7.69 0.05 10.69
N PHE A 61 -6.54 -0.30 11.26
CA PHE A 61 -5.50 -1.01 10.52
C PHE A 61 -5.97 -2.37 10.02
N ARG A 62 -6.64 -3.17 10.85
CA ARG A 62 -7.21 -4.46 10.43
C ARG A 62 -8.23 -4.30 9.31
N PHE A 63 -9.17 -3.37 9.47
CA PHE A 63 -10.18 -3.08 8.44
C PHE A 63 -9.50 -2.79 7.09
N ARG A 64 -8.50 -1.91 7.09
CA ARG A 64 -7.73 -1.56 5.90
C ARG A 64 -7.01 -2.77 5.32
N LEU A 65 -6.26 -3.52 6.13
CA LEU A 65 -5.47 -4.66 5.68
C LEU A 65 -6.33 -5.79 5.11
N LEU A 66 -7.50 -6.06 5.72
CA LEU A 66 -8.45 -7.06 5.25
C LEU A 66 -9.05 -6.66 3.89
N ARG A 67 -9.53 -5.42 3.76
CA ARG A 67 -10.08 -4.90 2.49
C ARG A 67 -9.04 -4.83 1.38
N GLN A 68 -7.80 -4.47 1.71
CA GLN A 68 -6.69 -4.45 0.76
C GLN A 68 -6.42 -5.83 0.12
N GLN A 69 -6.79 -6.92 0.80
CA GLN A 69 -6.62 -8.30 0.33
C GLN A 69 -7.89 -8.88 -0.28
N GLY A 70 -8.96 -8.08 -0.38
CA GLY A 70 -10.23 -8.48 -0.99
C GLY A 70 -11.23 -9.12 -0.04
N HIS A 71 -10.96 -9.15 1.27
CA HIS A 71 -11.97 -9.57 2.25
C HIS A 71 -13.02 -8.48 2.43
N TYR A 72 -14.29 -8.86 2.35
CA TYR A 72 -15.38 -7.96 2.70
C TYR A 72 -15.46 -7.81 4.23
N VAL A 73 -15.50 -6.56 4.67
CA VAL A 73 -15.62 -6.17 6.08
C VAL A 73 -16.60 -5.02 6.14
N SER A 74 -17.69 -5.15 6.91
CA SER A 74 -18.69 -4.07 7.02
C SER A 74 -18.08 -2.80 7.64
N CYS A 75 -18.42 -1.63 7.08
CA CYS A 75 -18.07 -0.33 7.64
C CYS A 75 -18.88 0.05 8.89
N ASP A 76 -19.93 -0.72 9.24
CA ASP A 76 -20.74 -0.51 10.44
C ASP A 76 -19.93 -0.56 11.73
N VAL A 77 -18.77 -1.22 11.70
CA VAL A 77 -17.82 -1.24 12.82
C VAL A 77 -17.36 0.15 13.23
N PHE A 78 -17.52 1.16 12.38
CA PHE A 78 -17.19 2.55 12.70
C PHE A 78 -18.32 3.30 13.42
N ASN A 79 -19.53 2.76 13.50
CA ASN A 79 -20.66 3.40 14.19
C ASN A 79 -20.38 3.63 15.68
N LYS A 80 -19.57 2.79 16.33
CA LYS A 80 -19.16 3.01 17.74
C LYS A 80 -18.33 4.29 17.96
N PHE A 81 -17.75 4.83 16.91
CA PHE A 81 -17.01 6.10 16.93
C PHE A 81 -17.89 7.31 16.65
N LYS A 82 -19.19 7.10 16.39
CA LYS A 82 -20.17 8.16 16.23
C LYS A 82 -20.84 8.50 17.57
N ASN A 83 -21.23 9.75 17.71
CA ASN A 83 -22.07 10.24 18.81
C ASN A 83 -23.56 9.93 18.52
N PRO A 84 -24.47 10.14 19.50
CA PRO A 84 -25.91 9.93 19.31
C PRO A 84 -26.51 10.74 18.15
N GLU A 85 -25.88 11.86 17.80
CA GLU A 85 -26.28 12.72 16.68
C GLU A 85 -25.83 12.16 15.31
N GLY A 86 -25.10 11.05 15.27
CA GLY A 86 -24.64 10.37 14.06
C GLY A 86 -23.30 10.88 13.49
N ASN A 87 -22.65 11.83 14.16
CA ASN A 87 -21.37 12.42 13.75
C ASN A 87 -20.19 11.72 14.44
N PHE A 88 -19.01 11.72 13.81
CA PHE A 88 -17.79 11.21 14.45
C PHE A 88 -17.45 12.02 15.71
N LYS A 89 -17.15 11.30 16.81
CA LYS A 89 -16.82 11.89 18.11
C LYS A 89 -15.61 12.81 18.01
N GLU A 90 -15.73 14.04 18.52
CA GLU A 90 -14.60 14.99 18.57
C GLU A 90 -13.42 14.51 19.42
N SER A 91 -13.65 13.60 20.36
CA SER A 91 -12.58 12.99 21.16
C SER A 91 -11.52 12.29 20.31
N LEU A 92 -11.87 11.84 19.10
CA LEU A 92 -10.95 11.22 18.13
C LEU A 92 -9.90 12.19 17.60
N ILE A 93 -10.19 13.49 17.58
CA ILE A 93 -9.32 14.54 17.02
C ILE A 93 -8.00 14.60 17.80
N SER A 94 -8.03 14.29 19.10
CA SER A 94 -6.83 14.28 19.95
C SER A 94 -5.81 13.21 19.58
N ASN A 95 -6.23 12.10 18.95
CA ASN A 95 -5.34 11.03 18.52
C ASN A 95 -5.03 11.13 17.02
N VAL A 96 -3.90 11.78 16.71
CA VAL A 96 -3.42 11.94 15.33
C VAL A 96 -3.13 10.59 14.64
N GLU A 97 -2.59 9.59 15.35
CA GLU A 97 -2.34 8.25 14.79
C GLU A 97 -3.65 7.56 14.43
N GLY A 98 -4.66 7.69 15.30
CA GLY A 98 -6.02 7.22 15.07
C GLY A 98 -6.69 7.89 13.88
N MET A 99 -6.55 9.20 13.75
CA MET A 99 -7.08 9.99 12.63
C MET A 99 -6.44 9.58 11.30
N LEU A 100 -5.12 9.44 11.26
CA LEU A 100 -4.41 8.98 10.07
C LEU A 100 -4.83 7.55 9.69
N SER A 101 -4.98 6.67 10.67
CA SER A 101 -5.42 5.29 10.43
C SER A 101 -6.85 5.23 9.89
N LEU A 102 -7.74 6.10 10.38
CA LEU A 102 -9.11 6.21 9.88
C LEU A 102 -9.15 6.76 8.46
N TYR A 103 -8.33 7.78 8.16
CA TYR A 103 -8.18 8.32 6.81
C TYR A 103 -7.75 7.24 5.81
N GLU A 104 -6.69 6.49 6.14
CA GLU A 104 -6.19 5.43 5.26
C GLU A 104 -7.19 4.28 5.11
N ALA A 105 -7.93 3.94 6.16
CA ALA A 105 -8.99 2.93 6.11
C ALA A 105 -10.18 3.37 5.25
N ALA A 106 -10.62 4.62 5.41
CA ALA A 106 -11.77 5.17 4.69
C ALA A 106 -11.50 5.37 3.19
N ASN A 107 -10.24 5.45 2.76
CA ASN A 107 -9.90 5.41 1.33
C ASN A 107 -10.32 4.08 0.66
N TYR A 108 -10.45 2.97 1.41
CA TYR A 108 -10.95 1.69 0.90
C TYR A 108 -12.49 1.61 0.82
N LEU A 109 -13.18 2.75 0.72
CA LEU A 109 -14.61 2.80 0.52
C LEU A 109 -15.03 2.10 -0.78
N VAL A 110 -16.21 1.48 -0.74
CA VAL A 110 -16.93 1.01 -1.93
C VAL A 110 -18.24 1.78 -2.08
N HIS A 111 -18.99 1.50 -3.15
CA HIS A 111 -20.29 2.15 -3.37
C HIS A 111 -21.24 1.90 -2.18
N ASP A 112 -22.05 2.92 -1.87
CA ASP A 112 -23.11 2.89 -0.85
C ASP A 112 -22.60 2.77 0.60
N GLU A 113 -21.44 3.38 0.91
CA GLU A 113 -20.84 3.40 2.26
C GLU A 113 -20.71 4.81 2.85
N ASP A 114 -21.85 5.43 3.16
CA ASP A 114 -21.94 6.80 3.69
C ASP A 114 -21.06 7.02 4.93
N ILE A 115 -20.93 6.00 5.80
CA ILE A 115 -20.10 6.06 7.01
C ILE A 115 -18.62 6.37 6.66
N LEU A 116 -18.10 5.78 5.58
CA LEU A 116 -16.72 6.00 5.16
C LEU A 116 -16.55 7.32 4.40
N GLU A 117 -17.57 7.75 3.67
CA GLU A 117 -17.57 9.08 3.05
C GLU A 117 -17.52 10.20 4.09
N GLU A 118 -18.32 10.07 5.15
CA GLU A 118 -18.29 10.96 6.30
C GLU A 118 -16.95 10.88 7.03
N ALA A 119 -16.39 9.67 7.21
CA ALA A 119 -15.08 9.48 7.83
C ALA A 119 -13.97 10.17 7.03
N LEU A 120 -14.02 10.11 5.70
CA LEU A 120 -13.08 10.82 4.83
C LEU A 120 -13.20 12.34 5.00
N LYS A 121 -14.41 12.89 4.94
CA LYS A 121 -14.64 14.34 5.14
C LYS A 121 -14.10 14.78 6.49
N PHE A 122 -14.48 14.09 7.55
CA PHE A 122 -14.03 14.35 8.92
C PHE A 122 -12.50 14.30 9.06
N THR A 123 -11.88 13.23 8.57
CA THR A 123 -10.42 13.05 8.71
C THR A 123 -9.61 14.05 7.88
N ILE A 124 -10.03 14.36 6.65
CA ILE A 124 -9.35 15.35 5.80
C ILE A 124 -9.34 16.71 6.49
N THR A 125 -10.52 17.22 6.89
CA THR A 125 -10.65 18.54 7.52
C THR A 125 -9.74 18.67 8.75
N HIS A 126 -9.72 17.66 9.61
CA HIS A 126 -8.94 17.72 10.83
C HIS A 126 -7.45 17.49 10.60
N LEU A 127 -7.05 16.55 9.73
CA LEU A 127 -5.63 16.30 9.43
C LEU A 127 -4.97 17.50 8.72
N GLU A 128 -5.69 18.18 7.82
CA GLU A 128 -5.22 19.42 7.18
C GLU A 128 -5.03 20.54 8.21
N SER A 129 -5.95 20.67 9.16
CA SER A 129 -5.84 21.67 10.24
C SER A 129 -4.65 21.43 11.19
N MET A 130 -4.26 20.17 11.39
CA MET A 130 -3.20 19.77 12.31
C MET A 130 -1.82 19.68 11.64
N SER A 131 -1.77 19.37 10.34
CA SER A 131 -0.52 19.16 9.59
C SER A 131 0.54 20.26 9.81
N PRO A 132 0.21 21.58 9.75
CA PRO A 132 1.20 22.64 9.93
C PRO A 132 1.86 22.65 11.32
N LYS A 133 1.20 22.07 12.33
CA LYS A 133 1.66 22.05 13.72
C LYS A 133 2.52 20.83 14.04
N LEU A 134 2.55 19.82 13.16
CA LEU A 134 3.24 18.56 13.38
C LEU A 134 4.58 18.52 12.61
N SER A 135 5.69 18.78 13.31
CA SER A 135 7.04 18.72 12.72
C SER A 135 7.72 17.34 12.87
N ASN A 136 7.10 16.44 13.64
CA ASN A 136 7.62 15.11 13.96
C ASN A 136 7.37 14.08 12.83
N PHE A 137 7.84 12.84 13.04
CA PHE A 137 7.65 11.71 12.12
C PHE A 137 6.18 11.51 11.72
N LEU A 138 5.26 11.64 12.68
CA LEU A 138 3.82 11.49 12.46
C LEU A 138 3.28 12.59 11.53
N GLY A 139 3.69 13.85 11.72
CA GLY A 139 3.34 14.95 10.81
C GLY A 139 3.81 14.73 9.37
N ARG A 140 4.98 14.11 9.18
CA ARG A 140 5.45 13.73 7.84
C ARG A 140 4.60 12.62 7.23
N GLN A 141 4.16 11.64 8.02
CA GLN A 141 3.23 10.62 7.54
C GLN A 141 1.90 11.22 7.11
N VAL A 142 1.32 12.09 7.93
CA VAL A 142 0.07 12.80 7.61
C VAL A 142 0.20 13.58 6.30
N ASN A 143 1.28 14.34 6.15
CA ASN A 143 1.54 15.11 4.93
C ASN A 143 1.70 14.25 3.67
N GLN A 144 2.25 13.04 3.80
CA GLN A 144 2.34 12.11 2.68
C GLN A 144 0.99 11.49 2.35
N ALA A 145 0.25 11.04 3.36
CA ALA A 145 -1.06 10.43 3.20
C ALA A 145 -2.05 11.39 2.53
N LEU A 146 -2.12 12.65 2.98
CA LEU A 146 -2.99 13.67 2.39
C LEU A 146 -2.66 13.97 0.91
N LYS A 147 -1.39 13.84 0.50
CA LYS A 147 -0.98 14.00 -0.90
C LYS A 147 -1.34 12.78 -1.74
N LEU A 148 -1.10 11.59 -1.22
CA LEU A 148 -1.39 10.34 -1.89
C LEU A 148 -1.64 9.23 -0.86
N PRO A 149 -2.89 8.77 -0.68
CA PRO A 149 -3.21 7.71 0.28
C PRO A 149 -2.58 6.38 -0.16
N ILE A 150 -2.40 5.45 0.78
CA ILE A 150 -1.76 4.15 0.54
C ILE A 150 -2.46 3.38 -0.58
N GLN A 151 -3.79 3.37 -0.57
CA GLN A 151 -4.61 2.68 -1.56
C GLN A 151 -4.33 3.14 -3.00
N LYS A 152 -4.04 4.44 -3.20
CA LYS A 152 -3.78 5.03 -4.52
C LYS A 152 -2.28 5.03 -4.88
N THR A 153 -1.44 4.56 -3.98
CA THR A 153 0.02 4.59 -4.15
C THR A 153 0.53 3.31 -4.81
N LEU A 154 1.28 3.46 -5.90
CA LEU A 154 1.98 2.33 -6.54
C LEU A 154 2.97 1.72 -5.54
N THR A 155 2.91 0.41 -5.33
CA THR A 155 3.61 -0.25 -4.22
C THR A 155 5.11 0.03 -4.20
N ARG A 156 5.77 0.10 -5.35
CA ARG A 156 7.23 0.39 -5.42
C ARG A 156 7.57 1.85 -5.18
N LEU A 157 6.69 2.78 -5.56
CA LEU A 157 6.85 4.19 -5.27
C LEU A 157 6.63 4.43 -3.77
N GLY A 158 5.55 3.87 -3.24
CA GLY A 158 5.23 3.90 -1.81
C GLY A 158 6.34 3.30 -0.96
N ALA A 159 6.89 2.15 -1.35
CA ALA A 159 8.02 1.54 -0.65
C ALA A 159 9.26 2.44 -0.59
N ARG A 160 9.61 3.12 -1.67
CA ARG A 160 10.76 4.04 -1.68
C ARG A 160 10.54 5.24 -0.75
N GLN A 161 9.34 5.83 -0.78
CA GLN A 161 8.99 6.96 0.09
C GLN A 161 8.97 6.51 1.55
N PHE A 162 8.33 5.38 1.83
CA PHE A 162 8.20 4.82 3.17
C PHE A 162 9.55 4.41 3.77
N MET A 163 10.49 3.83 3.00
CA MET A 163 11.84 3.53 3.50
C MET A 163 12.55 4.77 4.05
N SER A 164 12.38 5.91 3.38
CA SER A 164 13.01 7.17 3.78
C SER A 164 12.39 7.73 5.06
N LEU A 165 11.06 7.58 5.20
CA LEU A 165 10.35 7.94 6.42
C LEU A 165 10.69 6.99 7.58
N TYR A 166 10.60 5.68 7.36
CA TYR A 166 10.77 4.65 8.37
C TYR A 166 12.17 4.69 9.00
N GLN A 167 13.19 5.09 8.24
CA GLN A 167 14.54 5.32 8.77
C GLN A 167 14.59 6.43 9.85
N GLN A 168 13.66 7.37 9.84
CA GLN A 168 13.62 8.50 10.77
C GLN A 168 12.85 8.19 12.05
N ASP A 169 12.10 7.09 12.08
CA ASP A 169 11.42 6.60 13.28
C ASP A 169 12.47 6.04 14.25
N GLN A 170 12.43 6.46 15.51
CA GLN A 170 13.37 5.99 16.53
C GLN A 170 13.17 4.50 16.88
N SER A 171 11.96 3.98 16.65
CA SER A 171 11.56 2.62 17.00
C SER A 171 11.67 1.62 15.84
N HIS A 172 12.23 2.04 14.69
CA HIS A 172 12.23 1.22 13.49
C HIS A 172 13.07 -0.07 13.63
N ASN A 173 12.59 -1.13 12.97
CA ASN A 173 13.31 -2.39 12.89
C ASN A 173 14.44 -2.28 11.85
N VAL A 174 15.67 -2.13 12.33
CA VAL A 174 16.88 -1.98 11.51
C VAL A 174 17.08 -3.16 10.56
N ILE A 175 16.82 -4.39 11.01
CA ILE A 175 17.00 -5.61 10.20
C ILE A 175 16.03 -5.60 9.02
N LEU A 176 14.75 -5.31 9.30
CA LEU A 176 13.70 -5.26 8.28
C LEU A 176 13.95 -4.14 7.25
N LEU A 177 14.37 -2.95 7.71
CA LEU A 177 14.71 -1.85 6.81
C LEU A 177 15.91 -2.18 5.91
N ASN A 178 16.96 -2.79 6.47
CA ASN A 178 18.13 -3.20 5.70
C ASN A 178 17.78 -4.26 4.66
N PHE A 179 16.97 -5.25 5.04
CA PHE A 179 16.44 -6.25 4.11
C PHE A 179 15.68 -5.58 2.96
N ALA A 180 14.77 -4.66 3.28
CA ALA A 180 13.97 -3.95 2.28
C ALA A 180 14.83 -3.11 1.32
N LYS A 181 15.86 -2.41 1.82
CA LYS A 181 16.80 -1.65 0.99
C LYS A 181 17.60 -2.54 0.03
N LEU A 182 18.10 -3.68 0.52
CA LEU A 182 18.85 -4.63 -0.30
C LEU A 182 17.96 -5.24 -1.39
N ASP A 183 16.75 -5.65 -1.03
CA ASP A 183 15.76 -6.19 -1.96
C ASP A 183 15.37 -5.16 -3.03
N PHE A 184 15.07 -3.93 -2.62
CA PHE A 184 14.76 -2.83 -3.53
C PHE A 184 15.87 -2.59 -4.53
N ASN A 185 17.13 -2.51 -4.06
CA ASN A 185 18.30 -2.30 -4.90
C ASN A 185 18.55 -3.46 -5.87
N LYS A 186 18.38 -4.71 -5.40
CA LYS A 186 18.50 -5.90 -6.25
C LYS A 186 17.49 -5.88 -7.39
N LEU A 187 16.22 -5.67 -7.08
CA LEU A 187 15.16 -5.59 -8.08
C LEU A 187 15.34 -4.38 -8.99
N GLN A 188 15.77 -3.22 -8.48
CA GLN A 188 16.06 -2.05 -9.30
C GLN A 188 17.17 -2.33 -10.31
N LYS A 189 18.25 -3.03 -9.91
CA LYS A 189 19.31 -3.47 -10.82
C LYS A 189 18.76 -4.42 -11.90
N GLN A 190 17.90 -5.35 -11.55
CA GLN A 190 17.23 -6.24 -12.53
C GLN A 190 16.38 -5.43 -13.52
N HIS A 191 15.55 -4.51 -13.03
CA HIS A 191 14.71 -3.65 -13.85
C HIS A 191 15.48 -2.63 -14.68
N LYS A 192 16.73 -2.29 -14.36
CA LYS A 192 17.58 -1.48 -15.25
C LYS A 192 18.16 -2.30 -16.40
N ARG A 193 18.36 -3.62 -16.20
CA ARG A 193 18.82 -4.54 -17.25
C ARG A 193 17.72 -4.88 -18.26
N GLU A 194 16.48 -5.03 -17.80
CA GLU A 194 15.33 -5.39 -18.66
C GLU A 194 15.06 -4.40 -19.83
N PRO A 195 14.97 -3.07 -19.62
CA PRO A 195 14.82 -2.09 -20.70
C PRO A 195 16.01 -2.09 -21.64
N SER A 196 17.24 -2.24 -21.14
CA SER A 196 18.42 -2.33 -22.02
C SER A 196 18.35 -3.54 -22.96
N ALA A 197 17.80 -4.66 -22.48
CA ALA A 197 17.52 -5.82 -23.31
C ALA A 197 16.36 -5.56 -24.27
N LEU A 198 15.23 -4.99 -23.82
CA LEU A 198 14.08 -4.67 -24.67
C LEU A 198 14.43 -3.66 -25.77
N THR A 199 15.20 -2.62 -25.46
CA THR A 199 15.74 -1.67 -26.46
C THR A 199 16.62 -2.41 -27.45
N LYS A 200 17.51 -3.30 -27.00
CA LYS A 200 18.35 -4.12 -27.90
C LYS A 200 17.51 -5.03 -28.81
N TYR A 201 16.48 -5.69 -28.30
CA TYR A 201 15.57 -6.51 -29.09
C TYR A 201 14.76 -5.69 -30.10
N VAL A 202 14.28 -4.50 -29.73
CA VAL A 202 13.58 -3.57 -30.63
C VAL A 202 14.51 -3.05 -31.71
N THR A 203 15.76 -2.72 -31.39
CA THR A 203 16.76 -2.30 -32.39
C THR A 203 17.07 -3.44 -33.36
N ILE A 204 17.25 -4.67 -32.87
CA ILE A 204 17.48 -5.87 -33.70
C ILE A 204 16.26 -6.17 -34.59
N PHE A 205 15.05 -6.08 -34.03
CA PHE A 205 13.81 -6.30 -34.78
C PHE A 205 13.63 -5.25 -35.88
N ASN A 206 13.82 -3.96 -35.56
CA ASN A 206 13.75 -2.85 -36.53
C ASN A 206 14.82 -2.96 -37.62
N SER A 207 16.02 -3.45 -37.31
CA SER A 207 17.04 -3.73 -38.34
C SER A 207 16.68 -4.92 -39.23
N SER A 208 15.84 -5.84 -38.75
CA SER A 208 15.42 -7.05 -39.48
C SER A 208 14.16 -6.80 -40.34
N THR A 209 13.30 -5.86 -39.95
CA THR A 209 12.05 -5.53 -40.66
C THR A 209 12.13 -4.15 -41.31
N ARG A 210 12.82 -4.03 -42.45
CA ARG A 210 12.99 -2.78 -43.21
C ARG A 210 11.70 -2.29 -43.94
N LYS A 211 10.50 -2.77 -43.57
CA LYS A 211 9.22 -2.51 -44.27
C LYS A 211 8.07 -1.96 -43.42
N TYR A 212 8.23 -1.76 -42.11
CA TYR A 212 7.18 -1.21 -41.24
C TYR A 212 7.73 -0.05 -40.39
N SER A 213 8.12 1.04 -41.04
CA SER A 213 8.70 2.22 -40.37
C SER A 213 7.68 3.27 -39.93
N GLU A 214 6.37 3.03 -40.06
CA GLU A 214 5.36 4.07 -39.81
C GLU A 214 4.79 4.13 -38.40
N TYR A 215 4.98 3.10 -37.55
CA TYR A 215 4.56 3.16 -36.14
C TYR A 215 5.76 3.37 -35.22
N SER A 216 6.33 4.57 -35.27
CA SER A 216 7.33 5.01 -34.29
C SER A 216 6.65 5.25 -32.94
N TYR A 217 6.43 4.19 -32.16
CA TYR A 217 6.11 4.33 -30.74
C TYR A 217 7.24 5.09 -30.07
N SER A 218 6.96 6.34 -29.71
CA SER A 218 7.87 7.23 -28.99
C SER A 218 8.53 6.48 -27.83
N SER A 219 9.85 6.64 -27.71
CA SER A 219 10.65 6.12 -26.60
C SER A 219 10.04 6.48 -25.23
N THR A 220 9.29 7.58 -25.13
CA THR A 220 8.59 7.98 -23.91
C THR A 220 7.47 7.00 -23.53
N TYR A 221 6.61 6.60 -24.46
CA TYR A 221 5.49 5.68 -24.20
C TYR A 221 5.98 4.30 -23.71
N LYS A 222 7.08 3.79 -24.30
CA LYS A 222 7.72 2.54 -23.89
C LYS A 222 8.28 2.62 -22.47
N ILE A 223 8.83 3.77 -22.08
CA ILE A 223 9.30 4.03 -20.71
C ILE A 223 8.11 4.09 -19.74
N PHE A 224 7.02 4.76 -20.10
CA PHE A 224 5.81 4.85 -19.28
C PHE A 224 5.16 3.49 -19.03
N VAL A 225 4.98 2.66 -20.08
CA VAL A 225 4.44 1.30 -19.93
C VAL A 225 5.37 0.42 -19.10
N SER A 226 6.68 0.49 -19.35
CA SER A 226 7.67 -0.26 -18.56
C SER A 226 7.67 0.18 -17.10
N PHE A 227 7.61 1.49 -16.83
CA PHE A 227 7.51 2.06 -15.50
C PHE A 227 6.24 1.61 -14.80
N TRP A 228 5.09 1.69 -15.46
CA TRP A 228 3.80 1.24 -14.92
C TRP A 228 3.82 -0.25 -14.58
N VAL A 229 4.33 -1.11 -15.48
CA VAL A 229 4.46 -2.56 -15.24
C VAL A 229 5.45 -2.85 -14.11
N ILE A 230 6.59 -2.15 -14.02
CA ILE A 230 7.58 -2.33 -12.95
C ILE A 230 7.03 -1.86 -11.59
N CYS A 231 6.26 -0.78 -11.57
CA CYS A 231 5.67 -0.24 -10.36
C CYS A 231 4.50 -1.09 -9.84
N ASN A 232 3.76 -1.76 -10.73
CA ASN A 232 2.63 -2.65 -10.38
C ASN A 232 3.03 -4.12 -10.16
N HIS A 233 4.03 -4.63 -10.87
CA HIS A 233 4.48 -6.03 -10.74
C HIS A 233 5.81 -6.15 -10.00
N ILE A 234 5.70 -6.38 -8.69
CA ILE A 234 6.85 -6.59 -7.79
C ILE A 234 7.47 -7.99 -7.99
N LYS A 235 6.71 -8.96 -8.50
CA LYS A 235 7.16 -10.36 -8.66
C LYS A 235 8.16 -10.53 -9.81
N SER A 236 9.45 -10.38 -9.50
CA SER A 236 10.59 -10.85 -10.33
C SER A 236 10.49 -12.35 -10.68
N ARG A 237 9.81 -13.17 -9.85
CA ARG A 237 9.66 -14.62 -10.06
C ARG A 237 8.68 -15.05 -11.17
N LYS A 238 7.83 -14.16 -11.70
CA LYS A 238 6.94 -14.47 -12.85
C LYS A 238 7.38 -13.75 -14.13
N LYS A 239 8.67 -13.82 -14.46
CA LYS A 239 9.22 -13.36 -15.75
C LYS A 239 8.36 -13.85 -16.94
N LYS A 240 7.88 -15.10 -16.89
CA LYS A 240 6.98 -15.69 -17.91
C LYS A 240 5.62 -14.98 -18.04
N LYS A 241 4.97 -14.50 -16.96
CA LYS A 241 3.67 -13.80 -17.06
C LYS A 241 3.85 -12.33 -17.50
N LYS A 242 4.92 -11.67 -17.05
CA LYS A 242 5.27 -10.31 -17.49
C LYS A 242 5.65 -10.28 -18.97
N ASP A 243 6.46 -11.23 -19.42
CA ASP A 243 6.85 -11.37 -20.83
C ASP A 243 5.66 -11.76 -21.72
N LEU A 244 4.73 -12.61 -21.22
CA LEU A 244 3.51 -12.99 -21.94
C LEU A 244 2.52 -11.81 -22.05
N TYR A 245 2.35 -11.00 -21.00
CA TYR A 245 1.50 -9.81 -21.03
C TYR A 245 2.05 -8.75 -21.99
N LEU A 246 3.35 -8.46 -21.93
CA LEU A 246 4.00 -7.53 -22.87
C LEU A 246 3.93 -8.04 -24.31
N ARG A 247 4.07 -9.35 -24.55
CA ARG A 247 3.91 -9.96 -25.88
C ARG A 247 2.49 -9.88 -26.40
N ASN A 248 1.49 -10.12 -25.56
CA ASN A 248 0.08 -10.08 -25.99
C ASN A 248 -0.36 -8.64 -26.29
N ARG A 249 0.00 -7.66 -25.43
CA ARG A 249 -0.35 -6.26 -25.69
C ARG A 249 0.40 -5.63 -26.87
N LEU A 250 1.59 -6.12 -27.22
CA LEU A 250 2.29 -5.71 -28.43
C LEU A 250 1.69 -6.35 -29.70
N LYS A 251 0.90 -7.43 -29.56
CA LYS A 251 0.17 -8.05 -30.68
C LYS A 251 -1.18 -7.39 -30.93
N ASP A 252 -1.87 -6.92 -29.89
CA ASP A 252 -3.17 -6.24 -30.00
C ASP A 252 -3.08 -4.82 -30.60
N VAL A 253 -1.87 -4.41 -30.98
CA VAL A 253 -1.51 -3.05 -31.42
C VAL A 253 -0.81 -3.09 -32.81
N VAL A 254 -0.76 -4.27 -33.44
CA VAL A 254 -0.40 -4.49 -34.86
C VAL A 254 -1.63 -4.95 -35.60
#